data_AF-A0A3E1HX93-F1
#
_entry.id   AF-A0A3E1HX93-F1
#
_cell.length_a   1.000
_cell.length_b   1.000
_cell.length_c   1.000
_cell.angle_alpha   90.00
_cell.angle_beta   90.00
_cell.angle_gamma   90.00
#
_symmetry.space_group_name_H-M   'P 1'
#
loop_
_entity.id
_entity.type
_entity.pdbx_description
1 polymer ?
#
loop_
_entity_poly.entity_id
_entity_poly.type
_entity_poly.pdbx_seq_one_letter_code
_entity_poly.pdbx_strand_id
1 'polypeptide(L)' 'MVFISTNGIADFKGAAPKGSVYVEFDVPANSLLQGGKDGWFKMIGPDAGKSQQFLLNKKGGEHLPAIKNIEILDKN' A
#
# COMPACT_ATOMS: atom_id res chain seq x y z
N MET A 1 -7.98 4.74 -2.83
CA MET A 1 -6.87 4.56 -1.85
C MET A 1 -6.78 3.11 -1.47
N VAL A 2 -5.56 2.56 -1.39
CA VAL A 2 -5.29 1.16 -1.01
C VAL A 2 -4.37 1.13 0.20
N PHE A 3 -4.65 0.24 1.14
CA PHE A 3 -3.78 -0.02 2.30
C PHE A 3 -2.81 -1.15 2.00
N ILE A 4 -1.59 -1.02 2.51
CA ILE A 4 -0.49 -1.95 2.30
C ILE A 4 0.23 -2.12 3.63
N SER A 5 0.74 -3.31 3.89
CA SER A 5 1.58 -3.58 5.05
C SER A 5 2.96 -4.04 4.60
N THR A 6 4.00 -3.57 5.29
CA THR A 6 5.39 -4.06 5.16
C THR A 6 5.72 -5.14 6.19
N ASN A 7 4.77 -5.54 7.05
CA ASN A 7 4.97 -6.58 8.07
C ASN A 7 4.65 -8.00 7.56
N GLY A 8 4.37 -8.13 6.26
CA GLY A 8 4.14 -9.42 5.60
C GLY A 8 2.77 -10.05 5.91
N ILE A 9 2.72 -11.37 5.74
CA ILE A 9 1.50 -12.17 5.76
C ILE A 9 0.74 -12.17 7.09
N ALA A 10 1.41 -11.91 8.22
CA ALA A 10 0.78 -11.89 9.53
C ALA A 10 -0.32 -10.81 9.61
N ASP A 11 -0.05 -9.62 9.06
CA ASP A 11 -1.03 -8.53 8.98
C ASP A 11 -2.18 -8.88 8.02
N PHE A 12 -1.90 -9.63 6.95
CA PHE A 12 -2.93 -10.11 6.02
C PHE A 12 -3.90 -11.07 6.70
N LYS A 13 -3.41 -12.13 7.36
CA LYS A 13 -4.28 -13.14 8.00
C LYS A 13 -5.16 -12.55 9.10
N GLY A 14 -4.69 -11.51 9.79
CA GLY A 14 -5.46 -10.81 10.83
C GLY A 14 -6.52 -9.82 10.32
N ALA A 15 -6.36 -9.29 9.11
CA ALA A 15 -7.21 -8.19 8.60
C ALA A 15 -8.06 -8.55 7.37
N ALA A 16 -7.62 -9.52 6.57
CA ALA A 16 -8.25 -9.81 5.27
C ALA A 16 -9.53 -10.67 5.44
N PRO A 17 -10.63 -10.31 4.76
CA PRO A 17 -11.81 -11.19 4.67
C PRO A 17 -11.47 -12.55 4.05
N LYS A 18 -12.28 -13.57 4.35
CA LYS A 18 -12.19 -14.87 3.67
C LYS A 18 -12.36 -14.72 2.16
N GLY A 19 -11.61 -15.49 1.39
CA GLY A 19 -11.53 -15.42 -0.07
C GLY A 19 -10.57 -14.37 -0.60
N SER A 20 -9.91 -13.60 0.27
CA SER A 20 -8.90 -12.61 -0.16
C SER A 20 -7.62 -13.30 -0.64
N VAL A 21 -6.89 -12.66 -1.54
CA VAL A 21 -5.58 -13.12 -2.02
C VAL A 21 -4.50 -12.24 -1.42
N TYR A 22 -3.43 -12.86 -0.92
CA TYR A 22 -2.23 -12.17 -0.46
C TYR A 22 -1.24 -12.02 -1.60
N VAL A 23 -0.77 -10.79 -1.79
CA VAL A 23 0.26 -10.46 -2.77
C VAL A 23 1.38 -9.66 -2.12
N GLU A 24 2.61 -9.97 -2.51
CA GLU A 24 3.78 -9.13 -2.27
C GLU A 24 4.22 -8.51 -3.59
N PHE A 25 4.69 -7.27 -3.54
CA PHE A 25 5.14 -6.53 -4.71
C PHE A 25 6.08 -5.40 -4.28
N ASP A 26 6.97 -5.01 -5.18
CA ASP A 26 7.86 -3.87 -5.01
C ASP A 26 7.19 -2.58 -5.48
N VAL A 27 7.38 -1.52 -4.69
CA VAL A 27 6.88 -0.18 -4.98
C VAL A 27 7.86 0.89 -4.47
N PRO A 28 8.01 2.03 -5.16
CA PRO A 28 8.82 3.14 -4.66
C PRO A 28 8.34 3.64 -3.30
N ALA A 29 9.22 3.61 -2.29
CA ALA A 29 8.89 3.99 -0.92
C ALA A 29 8.44 5.46 -0.77
N ASN A 30 8.91 6.35 -1.65
CA ASN A 30 8.48 7.75 -1.71
C ASN A 30 7.00 7.91 -2.13
N SER A 31 6.42 6.87 -2.76
CA SER A 31 5.02 6.83 -3.18
C SER A 31 4.09 6.28 -2.09
N LEU A 32 4.64 5.97 -0.91
CA LEU A 32 3.90 5.48 0.24
C LEU A 32 3.66 6.58 1.27
N LEU A 33 2.40 6.73 1.68
CA LEU A 33 2.05 7.57 2.82
C LEU A 33 1.84 6.72 4.07
N GLN A 34 2.25 7.24 5.23
CA GLN A 34 2.05 6.54 6.49
C GLN A 34 0.55 6.28 6.73
N GLY A 35 0.24 5.04 7.09
CA GLY A 35 -1.08 4.58 7.49
C GLY A 35 -1.40 4.93 8.94
N GLY A 36 -2.40 4.26 9.52
CA GLY A 36 -2.84 4.52 10.89
C GLY A 36 -1.91 3.98 11.98
N LYS A 37 -1.03 3.01 11.66
CA LYS A 37 -0.06 2.41 12.57
C LYS A 37 1.25 2.09 11.86
N ASP A 38 2.28 1.74 12.62
CA ASP A 38 3.60 1.37 12.09
C ASP A 38 3.52 0.13 11.18
N GLY A 39 4.32 0.14 10.13
CA GLY A 39 4.31 -0.87 9.06
C GLY A 39 3.10 -0.82 8.13
N TRP A 40 2.10 0.02 8.42
CA TRP A 40 0.96 0.24 7.52
C TRP A 40 1.14 1.50 6.71
N PHE A 41 0.87 1.39 5.41
CA PHE A 41 1.02 2.45 4.43
C PHE A 41 -0.22 2.56 3.56
N LYS A 42 -0.27 3.65 2.81
CA LYS A 42 -1.33 3.99 1.87
C LYS A 42 -0.71 4.32 0.52
N MET A 43 -1.21 3.66 -0.53
CA MET A 43 -1.12 4.14 -1.90
C MET A 43 -2.36 4.96 -2.21
N ILE A 44 -2.15 6.17 -2.73
CA ILE A 44 -3.23 7.12 -3.02
C ILE A 44 -3.30 7.37 -4.52
N GLY A 45 -4.50 7.37 -5.09
CA GLY A 45 -4.72 7.72 -6.49
C GLY A 45 -4.88 9.24 -6.68
N PRO A 46 -4.98 9.71 -7.94
CA PRO A 46 -5.19 11.13 -8.26
C PRO A 46 -6.52 11.70 -7.75
N ASP A 47 -7.46 10.82 -7.37
CA ASP A 47 -8.76 11.13 -6.77
C ASP A 47 -8.70 11.32 -5.24
N ALA A 48 -7.54 11.13 -4.61
CA ALA A 48 -7.36 11.27 -3.16
C ALA A 48 -7.57 12.72 -2.68
N GLY A 49 -7.80 12.91 -1.37
CA GLY A 49 -7.99 14.24 -0.82
C GLY A 49 -6.77 15.15 -1.01
N LYS A 50 -6.98 16.47 -1.19
CA LYS A 50 -5.91 17.45 -1.47
C LYS A 50 -4.74 17.39 -0.48
N SER A 51 -5.01 17.14 0.80
CA SER A 51 -3.97 17.00 1.83
C SER A 51 -3.06 15.81 1.58
N GLN A 52 -3.62 14.67 1.15
CA GLN A 52 -2.86 13.46 0.83
C GLN A 52 -2.04 13.67 -0.43
N GLN A 53 -2.63 14.25 -1.48
CA GLN A 53 -1.90 14.59 -2.71
C GLN A 53 -0.71 15.53 -2.41
N PHE A 54 -0.93 16.55 -1.57
CA PHE A 54 0.13 17.46 -1.16
C PHE A 54 1.27 16.73 -0.42
N LEU A 55 0.96 15.83 0.51
CA LEU A 55 1.96 15.06 1.25
C LEU A 55 2.77 14.14 0.33
N LEU A 56 2.12 13.51 -0.64
CA LEU A 56 2.77 12.65 -1.62
C LEU A 56 3.71 13.47 -2.52
N ASN A 57 3.21 14.59 -3.07
CA ASN A 57 4.00 15.49 -3.91
C ASN A 57 5.21 16.07 -3.17
N LYS A 58 5.06 16.41 -1.89
CA LYS A 58 6.16 16.90 -1.05
C LYS A 58 7.31 15.90 -0.93
N LYS A 59 7.03 14.60 -1.02
CA LYS A 59 8.02 13.53 -0.99
C LYS A 59 8.46 13.08 -2.38
N GLY A 60 7.96 13.73 -3.44
CA GLY A 60 8.23 13.33 -4.83
C GLY A 60 7.66 11.96 -5.19
N GLY A 61 6.57 11.54 -4.53
CA GLY A 61 5.91 10.26 -4.80
C GLY A 61 4.94 10.32 -5.97
N GLU A 62 4.53 9.14 -6.45
CA GLU A 62 3.62 8.97 -7.57
C GLU A 62 2.25 8.47 -7.10
N HIS A 63 1.17 8.93 -7.73
CA HIS A 63 -0.19 8.53 -7.37
C HIS A 63 -0.54 7.12 -7.89
N LEU A 64 0.15 6.66 -8.93
CA LEU A 64 -0.04 5.33 -9.51
C LEU A 64 1.35 4.78 -9.83
N PRO A 65 2.16 4.49 -8.79
CA PRO A 65 3.52 4.04 -9.01
C PRO A 65 3.54 2.71 -9.75
N ALA A 66 4.54 2.54 -10.61
CA ALA A 66 4.77 1.24 -11.22
C ALA A 66 5.14 0.21 -10.14
N ILE A 67 4.34 -0.84 -10.01
CA ILE A 67 4.62 -1.99 -9.15
C ILE A 67 5.39 -3.07 -9.93
N LYS A 68 6.30 -3.76 -9.25
CA LYS A 68 7.14 -4.82 -9.83
C LYS A 68 7.12 -6.06 -8.96
N ASN A 69 7.62 -7.19 -9.50
CA ASN A 69 7.82 -8.44 -8.76
C ASN A 69 6.56 -8.87 -7.98
N ILE A 70 5.40 -8.85 -8.65
CA ILE A 70 4.13 -9.24 -8.04
C ILE A 70 4.12 -10.76 -7.85
N GLU A 71 4.03 -11.20 -6.61
CA GLU A 71 3.95 -12.60 -6.24
C GLU A 71 2.66 -12.88 -5.46
N ILE A 72 1.93 -13.91 -5.87
CA ILE A 72 0.76 -14.40 -5.13
C ILE A 72 1.24 -15.48 -4.17
N LEU A 73 1.22 -15.19 -2.88
CA LEU A 73 1.82 -16.06 -1.87
C LEU A 73 0.80 -16.85 -1.04
N ASP A 74 -0.43 -16.34 -0.86
CA ASP A 74 -1.45 -17.02 -0.05
C ASP A 74 -2.88 -16.58 -0.40
N LYS A 75 -3.87 -17.28 0.16
CA LYS A 75 -5.30 -16.98 0.10
C LYS A 75 -5.91 -17.15 1.51
N ASN A 76 -6.85 -16.30 1.89
CA ASN A 76 -7.55 -16.39 3.19
C ASN A 76 -8.92 -17.07 3.06
#